data_AF-A0A2X4WQW9-F1
#
_entry.id   AF-A0A2X4WQW9-F1
#
_cell.length_a   1.000
_cell.length_b   1.000
_cell.length_c   1.000
_cell.angle_alpha   90.00
_cell.angle_beta   90.00
_cell.angle_gamma   90.00
#
_symmetry.space_group_name_H-M   'P 1'
#
loop_
_entity.id
_entity.type
_entity.pdbx_description
1 polymer ?
#
loop_
_entity_poly.entity_id
_entity_poly.type
_entity_poly.pdbx_seq_one_letter_code
_entity_poly.pdbx_strand_id
1 'polypeptide(L)' 'MRRIFLNGSMNSDGNTARLAKGVFQGLDYTRINLADHYIN' A
#
# COMPACT_ATOMS: atom_id res chain seq x y z
N MET A 1 10.39 8.64 11.94
CA MET A 1 10.25 7.18 11.71
C MET A 1 9.68 6.98 10.30
N ARG A 2 10.28 6.14 9.46
CA ARG A 2 9.85 5.93 8.06
C ARG A 2 8.89 4.75 7.99
N ARG A 3 7.67 4.97 7.49
CA ARG A 3 6.65 3.92 7.32
C ARG A 3 6.56 3.53 5.85
N ILE A 4 6.54 2.23 5.60
CA ILE A 4 6.39 1.67 4.25
C ILE A 4 5.18 0.76 4.26
N PHE A 5 4.24 1.01 3.36
CA PHE A 5 3.13 0.13 3.06
C PHE A 5 3.46 -0.68 1.80
N LEU A 6 3.72 -1.97 1.98
CA LEU A 6 3.91 -2.92 0.88
C LEU A 6 2.56 -3.53 0.50
N ASN A 7 2.02 -3.14 -0.64
CA ASN A 7 0.75 -3.66 -1.14
C ASN A 7 1.00 -4.92 -1.99
N GLY A 8 0.67 -6.09 -1.42
CA GLY A 8 0.76 -7.37 -2.12
C GLY A 8 -0.46 -7.71 -2.99
N SER A 9 -1.45 -6.82 -3.11
CA SER A 9 -2.58 -7.04 -3.99
C SER A 9 -2.21 -6.74 -5.44
N MET A 10 -2.70 -7.57 -6.37
CA MET A 10 -2.67 -7.30 -7.82
C MET A 10 -3.48 -6.05 -8.21
N ASN A 11 -4.40 -5.61 -7.36
CA ASN A 11 -5.13 -4.37 -7.55
C ASN A 11 -4.52 -3.27 -6.66
N SER A 12 -3.74 -2.37 -7.28
CA SER A 12 -3.03 -1.27 -6.63
C SER A 12 -3.95 -0.31 -5.86
N ASP A 13 -5.21 -0.20 -6.26
CA ASP A 13 -6.21 0.71 -5.67
C ASP A 13 -7.44 -0.04 -5.11
N GLY A 14 -7.30 -1.35 -4.88
CA GLY A 14 -8.36 -2.21 -4.34
C GLY A 14 -8.58 -2.05 -2.83
N ASN A 15 -9.30 -3.02 -2.26
CA ASN A 15 -9.67 -3.02 -0.84
C ASN A 15 -8.47 -2.91 0.11
N THR A 16 -7.35 -3.58 -0.20
CA THR A 16 -6.11 -3.52 0.58
C THR A 16 -5.55 -2.09 0.65
N ALA A 17 -5.49 -1.39 -0.49
CA ALA A 17 -5.05 -0.01 -0.54
C ALA A 17 -6.02 0.93 0.20
N ARG A 18 -7.33 0.67 0.12
CA ARG A 18 -8.35 1.45 0.82
C ARG A 18 -8.26 1.30 2.34
N LEU A 19 -8.01 0.08 2.83
CA LEU A 19 -7.75 -0.18 4.25
C LEU A 19 -6.47 0.51 4.73
N ALA A 20 -5.39 0.44 3.95
CA ALA A 20 -4.13 1.10 4.28
C ALA A 20 -4.30 2.63 4.42
N LYS A 21 -5.07 3.28 3.52
CA LYS A 21 -5.39 4.71 3.64
C LYS A 21 -6.08 5.06 4.96
N GLY A 22 -6.97 4.20 5.45
CA GLY A 22 -7.63 4.37 6.75
C GLY A 22 -6.68 4.16 7.92
N VAL A 23 -5.88 3.10 7.90
CA VAL A 23 -4.90 2.78 8.97
C VAL A 23 -3.83 3.85 9.10
N PHE A 24 -3.36 4.41 7.98
CA PHE A 24 -2.32 5.43 7.95
C PHE A 24 -2.88 6.86 7.88
N GLN A 25 -4.16 7.07 8.17
CA GLN A 25 -4.76 8.40 8.11
C GLN A 25 -4.01 9.38 9.02
N GLY A 26 -3.56 10.51 8.46
CA GLY A 26 -2.78 11.52 9.18
C GLY A 26 -1.31 11.14 9.45
N LEU A 27 -0.85 9.99 8.94
CA LEU A 27 0.53 9.55 9.04
C LEU A 27 1.19 9.61 7.66
N ASP A 28 2.43 10.11 7.61
CA ASP A 28 3.23 9.99 6.39
C ASP A 28 3.69 8.54 6.18
N TYR A 29 3.53 8.04 4.96
CA TYR A 29 3.95 6.70 4.55
C TYR A 29 4.21 6.62 3.05
N THR A 30 5.19 5.79 2.66
CA THR A 30 5.44 5.45 1.26
C THR A 30 4.69 4.17 0.89
N ARG A 31 3.93 4.20 -0.21
CA ARG A 31 3.30 3.01 -0.79
C ARG A 31 4.20 2.39 -1.86
N ILE A 32 4.37 1.07 -1.80
CA ILE A 32 5.02 0.25 -2.84
C ILE A 32 4.03 -0.84 -3.23
N ASN A 33 3.62 -0.94 -4.50
CA ASN A 33 2.78 -2.05 -4.95
C ASN A 33 3.63 -3.13 -5.60
N LEU A 34 3.46 -4.39 -5.18
CA LEU A 34 4.16 -5.53 -5.77
C LEU A 34 3.71 -5.79 -7.21
N ALA A 35 2.46 -5.44 -7.53
CA ALA A 35 1.91 -5.50 -8.88
C ALA A 35 2.71 -4.67 -9.90
N ASP A 36 3.23 -3.50 -9.50
CA ASP A 36 4.05 -2.63 -10.35
C ASP A 36 5.41 -3.28 -10.71
N HIS A 37 5.79 -4.32 -9.95
CA HIS A 37 7.03 -5.08 -10.13
C HIS A 37 6.78 -6.51 -10.65
N TYR A 38 5.54 -6.87 -11.00
CA TYR A 38 5.15 -8.21 -11.43
C TYR A 38 5.53 -9.32 -10.43
N ILE A 39 5.50 -9.01 -9.13
CA ILE A 39 5.73 -9.96 -8.03
C ILE A 39 4.37 -10.45 -7.51
N ASN A 40 4.12 -11.76 -7.63
CA ASN A 40 2.87 -12.43 -7.25
C ASN A 40 3.09 -13.46 -6.15
#